data_AF-A0A813DL27-F1
#
_entry.id   AF-A0A813DL27-F1
#
_cell.length_a   1.000
_cell.length_b   1.000
_cell.length_c   1.000
_cell.angle_alpha   90.00
_cell.angle_beta   90.00
_cell.angle_gamma   90.00
#
_symmetry.space_group_name_H-M   'P 1'
#
loop_
_entity.id
_entity.type
_entity.pdbx_description
1 polymer ?
#
loop_
_entity_poly.entity_id
_entity_poly.type
_entity_poly.pdbx_seq_one_letter_code
_entity_poly.pdbx_strand_id
1 'polypeptide(L)'
;MHSLASQVLAKFGKTSHVFRSCLMGKDDLFDEASAKFALHYAFQILLESLEISDDDLDELHRRTNSLSIQESDDWIRICGFKTWPGGIMTVPCMKTPTKISKSTFPVQRGMLIPARNSEGFISGLQIKPHTDAPNTEDSDGESVCSQTGSETVKKTPKYMWVSRNRSMKLPVGDPEQCGEDPLFVCRANRCSSNSAFLRWAFNVIGASGGQHWKSKEELTWALAQMKVNKIIFVPDAGAVQNHNVILNYFRTFDFLTNVLSIKVHVAWWGQYDKHDDLDGDDHLNGAVPGQFTSICISCLWDLVPCSTRDLFFGGRRGLEKLDLLNRVLDKIGRNRTGCSRC
;
A
#
# COMPACT_ATOMS: atom_id res chain seq x y z
N MET A 1 29.21 -14.13 5.62
CA MET A 1 27.76 -14.42 5.82
C MET A 1 27.47 -15.32 7.03
N HIS A 2 28.43 -16.13 7.53
CA HIS A 2 28.25 -16.92 8.77
C HIS A 2 28.03 -16.11 10.06
N SER A 3 28.35 -14.81 10.08
CA SER A 3 28.22 -13.97 11.29
C SER A 3 26.78 -13.52 11.59
N LEU A 4 26.01 -13.08 10.58
CA LEU A 4 24.65 -12.56 10.80
C LEU A 4 23.64 -13.70 11.10
N ALA A 5 23.75 -14.82 10.38
CA ALA A 5 22.92 -16.00 10.66
C ALA A 5 23.19 -16.57 12.06
N SER A 6 24.45 -16.58 12.52
CA SER A 6 24.80 -17.02 13.87
C SER A 6 24.31 -16.05 14.95
N GLN A 7 24.34 -14.74 14.70
CA GLN A 7 23.79 -13.73 15.63
C GLN A 7 22.26 -13.82 15.74
N VAL A 8 21.57 -14.06 14.61
CA VAL A 8 20.13 -14.34 14.58
C VAL A 8 19.83 -15.62 15.37
N LEU A 9 20.51 -16.73 15.07
CA LEU A 9 20.32 -18.02 15.74
C LEU A 9 20.64 -17.97 17.25
N ALA A 10 21.64 -17.19 17.67
CA ALA A 10 21.97 -17.00 19.08
C ALA A 10 20.84 -16.28 19.86
N LYS A 11 20.12 -15.36 19.21
CA LYS A 11 18.92 -14.71 19.79
C LYS A 11 17.73 -15.67 19.90
N PHE A 12 17.70 -16.74 19.10
CA PHE A 12 16.66 -17.78 19.06
C PHE A 12 17.01 -19.07 19.83
N GLY A 13 18.05 -19.06 20.67
CA GLY A 13 18.68 -20.25 21.26
C GLY A 13 17.78 -21.21 22.07
N LYS A 14 16.48 -20.93 22.25
CA LYS A 14 15.50 -21.85 22.87
C LYS A 14 14.29 -22.22 22.01
N THR A 15 14.00 -21.48 20.93
CA THR A 15 12.82 -21.71 20.07
C THR A 15 13.13 -22.47 18.78
N SER A 16 14.41 -22.61 18.39
CA SER A 16 14.81 -23.24 17.13
C SER A 16 14.58 -24.76 17.07
N HIS A 17 14.63 -25.46 18.22
CA HIS A 17 14.40 -26.91 18.26
C HIS A 17 12.95 -27.30 18.00
N VAL A 18 11.98 -26.49 18.43
CA VAL A 18 10.55 -26.71 18.19
C VAL A 18 10.19 -26.43 16.73
N PHE A 19 10.78 -25.38 16.13
CA PHE A 19 10.56 -25.05 14.72
C PHE A 19 11.14 -26.09 13.76
N ARG A 20 12.31 -26.67 14.06
CA ARG A 20 12.92 -27.71 13.22
C ARG A 20 12.12 -29.02 13.21
N SER A 21 11.48 -29.39 14.31
CA SER A 21 10.74 -30.66 14.41
C SER A 21 9.47 -30.70 13.54
N CYS A 22 8.81 -29.57 13.29
CA CYS A 22 7.58 -29.51 12.49
C CYS A 22 7.83 -29.37 10.97
N LEU A 23 9.05 -29.04 10.56
CA LEU A 23 9.40 -28.74 9.16
C LEU A 23 10.31 -29.80 8.49
N MET A 24 10.53 -30.94 9.15
CA MET A 24 11.31 -32.06 8.62
C MET A 24 10.69 -32.55 7.28
N GLY A 25 11.25 -32.07 6.16
CA GLY A 25 10.79 -32.37 4.80
C GLY A 25 10.61 -31.16 3.87
N LYS A 26 10.81 -29.92 4.34
CA LYS A 26 10.69 -28.71 3.50
C LYS A 26 11.81 -27.70 3.77
N ASP A 27 13.05 -28.10 3.49
CA ASP A 27 14.24 -27.26 3.69
C ASP A 27 14.10 -25.88 3.02
N ASP A 28 13.47 -25.83 1.84
CA ASP A 28 13.25 -24.58 1.10
C ASP A 28 12.37 -23.55 1.84
N LEU A 29 11.36 -24.00 2.61
CA LEU A 29 10.47 -23.08 3.35
C LEU A 29 11.17 -22.47 4.56
N PHE A 30 12.03 -23.27 5.23
CA PHE A 30 12.81 -22.79 6.36
C PHE A 30 13.82 -21.73 5.90
N ASP A 31 14.45 -21.96 4.74
CA ASP A 31 15.38 -21.01 4.14
C ASP A 31 14.69 -19.72 3.72
N GLU A 32 13.47 -19.77 3.17
CA GLU A 32 12.70 -18.58 2.82
C GLU A 32 12.32 -17.76 4.06
N ALA A 33 11.77 -18.40 5.10
CA ALA A 33 11.41 -17.72 6.34
C ALA A 33 12.65 -17.08 7.00
N SER A 34 13.76 -17.81 7.03
CA SER A 34 15.05 -17.30 7.54
C SER A 34 15.54 -16.09 6.74
N ALA A 35 15.38 -16.11 5.42
CA ALA A 35 15.75 -14.99 4.56
C ALA A 35 14.84 -13.77 4.76
N LYS A 36 13.52 -13.95 4.93
CA LYS A 36 12.61 -12.83 5.26
C LYS A 36 12.98 -12.20 6.60
N PHE A 37 13.26 -13.01 7.61
CA PHE A 37 13.67 -12.51 8.93
C PHE A 37 15.01 -11.77 8.88
N ALA A 38 16.01 -12.34 8.20
CA ALA A 38 17.30 -11.70 8.05
C ALA A 38 17.21 -10.39 7.23
N LEU A 39 16.30 -10.32 6.26
CA LEU A 39 16.02 -9.09 5.51
C LEU A 39 15.43 -8.01 6.42
N HIS A 40 14.42 -8.37 7.21
CA HIS A 40 13.81 -7.49 8.19
C HIS A 40 14.83 -6.90 9.16
N TYR A 41 15.66 -7.75 9.75
CA TYR A 41 16.70 -7.31 10.68
C TYR A 41 17.73 -6.40 10.02
N ALA A 42 18.10 -6.66 8.77
CA ALA A 42 18.99 -5.78 8.02
C ALA A 42 18.38 -4.39 7.78
N PHE A 43 17.06 -4.30 7.56
CA PHE A 43 16.37 -3.01 7.50
C PHE A 43 16.28 -2.32 8.86
N GLN A 44 16.04 -3.05 9.94
CA GLN A 44 16.04 -2.48 11.30
C GLN A 44 17.39 -1.83 11.62
N ILE A 45 18.50 -2.53 11.38
CA ILE A 45 19.85 -1.96 11.57
C ILE A 45 20.03 -0.66 10.79
N LEU A 46 19.59 -0.62 9.53
CA LEU A 46 19.68 0.58 8.70
C LEU A 46 18.84 1.74 9.26
N LEU A 47 17.62 1.46 9.74
CA LEU A 47 16.73 2.50 10.27
C LEU A 47 17.16 2.97 11.66
N GLU A 48 17.69 2.09 12.50
CA GLU A 48 18.22 2.42 13.83
C GLU A 48 19.42 3.36 13.77
N SER A 49 20.21 3.33 12.69
CA SER A 49 21.32 4.27 12.49
C SER A 49 20.90 5.66 12.01
N LEU A 50 19.60 5.89 11.83
CA LEU A 50 19.05 7.13 11.32
C LEU A 50 18.17 7.81 12.37
N GLU A 51 18.07 9.13 12.25
CA GLU A 51 17.15 9.96 13.01
C GLU A 51 16.04 10.46 12.08
N ILE A 52 14.93 10.88 12.66
CA ILE A 52 13.89 11.61 11.91
C ILE A 52 14.21 13.10 12.04
N SER A 53 14.21 13.84 10.93
CA SER A 53 14.40 15.29 10.94
C SER A 53 13.15 15.99 11.43
N ASP A 54 13.31 17.17 12.04
CA ASP A 54 12.20 18.01 12.50
C ASP A 54 11.17 18.27 11.40
N ASP A 55 11.59 18.52 10.16
CA ASP A 55 10.67 18.73 9.02
C ASP A 55 9.74 17.53 8.74
N ASP A 56 10.29 16.31 8.85
CA ASP A 56 9.54 15.07 8.63
C ASP A 56 8.63 14.78 9.83
N LEU A 57 9.13 15.05 11.04
CA LEU A 57 8.36 14.91 12.28
C LEU A 57 7.16 15.86 12.28
N ASP A 58 7.36 17.13 11.90
CA ASP A 58 6.31 18.13 11.75
C ASP A 58 5.29 17.74 10.68
N GLU A 59 5.73 17.19 9.54
CA GLU A 59 4.79 16.64 8.55
C GLU A 59 3.96 15.50 9.13
N LEU A 60 4.58 14.55 9.83
CA LEU A 60 3.86 13.43 10.41
C LEU A 60 2.87 13.91 11.47
N HIS A 61 3.26 14.83 12.35
CA HIS A 61 2.37 15.45 13.33
C HIS A 61 1.19 16.18 12.70
N ARG A 62 1.39 16.89 11.58
CA ARG A 62 0.27 17.49 10.84
C ARG A 62 -0.69 16.43 10.29
N ARG A 63 -0.16 15.28 9.84
CA ARG A 63 -0.95 14.14 9.34
C ARG A 63 -1.65 13.35 10.45
N THR A 64 -1.16 13.45 11.69
CA THR A 64 -1.70 12.82 12.88
C THR A 64 -2.29 13.85 13.85
N ASN A 65 -2.65 15.04 13.37
CA ASN A 65 -3.15 16.16 14.18
C ASN A 65 -4.39 15.85 15.04
N SER A 66 -5.04 14.73 14.77
CA SER A 66 -6.19 14.24 15.51
C SER A 66 -5.83 13.29 16.67
N LEU A 67 -4.56 12.91 16.80
CA LEU A 67 -3.99 12.19 17.94
C LEU A 67 -3.39 13.19 18.95
N SER A 68 -3.27 12.77 20.21
CA SER A 68 -2.38 13.48 21.13
C SER A 68 -0.93 13.40 20.64
N ILE A 69 -0.09 14.34 21.04
CA ILE A 69 1.34 14.35 20.68
C ILE A 69 2.00 13.03 21.06
N GLN A 70 1.69 12.51 22.26
CA GLN A 70 2.24 11.24 22.74
C GLN A 70 1.81 10.05 21.88
N GLU A 71 0.52 9.95 21.53
CA GLU A 71 0.02 8.89 20.63
C GLU A 71 0.64 8.99 19.23
N SER A 72 0.82 10.21 18.74
CA SER A 72 1.51 10.47 17.48
C SER A 72 2.96 9.98 17.55
N ASP A 73 3.70 10.32 18.60
CA ASP A 73 5.11 9.91 18.77
C ASP A 73 5.24 8.39 18.87
N ASP A 74 4.39 7.75 19.66
CA ASP A 74 4.36 6.30 19.79
C ASP A 74 4.08 5.64 18.43
N TRP A 75 3.12 6.19 17.67
CA TRP A 75 2.79 5.72 16.32
C TRP A 75 3.96 5.90 15.33
N ILE A 76 4.58 7.08 15.29
CA ILE A 76 5.75 7.37 14.44
C ILE A 76 6.88 6.38 14.76
N ARG A 77 7.12 6.12 16.04
CA ARG A 77 8.12 5.15 16.51
C ARG A 77 7.79 3.72 16.08
N ILE A 78 6.54 3.28 16.22
CA ILE A 78 6.09 1.94 15.81
C ILE A 78 6.22 1.75 14.29
N CYS A 79 5.81 2.75 13.51
CA CYS A 79 5.94 2.72 12.05
C CYS A 79 7.40 2.74 11.60
N GLY A 80 8.30 3.32 12.41
CA GLY A 80 9.74 3.33 12.14
C GLY A 80 10.14 4.31 11.06
N PHE A 81 9.44 5.44 10.95
CA PHE A 81 9.82 6.52 10.03
C PHE A 81 11.19 7.09 10.41
N LYS A 82 11.99 7.41 9.39
CA LYS A 82 13.35 7.95 9.52
C LYS A 82 13.64 8.90 8.37
N THR A 83 14.64 9.76 8.51
CA THR A 83 15.07 10.64 7.43
C THR A 83 16.37 10.14 6.84
N TRP A 84 16.40 9.98 5.52
CA TRP A 84 17.64 9.78 4.80
C TRP A 84 18.27 11.13 4.48
N PRO A 85 19.53 11.42 4.86
CA PRO A 85 20.15 12.73 4.64
C PRO A 85 20.51 13.00 3.17
N GLY A 86 20.37 12.01 2.29
CA GLY A 86 20.84 12.05 0.91
C GLY A 86 22.19 11.35 0.74
N GLY A 87 22.55 11.04 -0.51
CA GLY A 87 23.81 10.39 -0.86
C GLY A 87 23.66 8.91 -1.21
N ILE A 88 24.73 8.13 -1.01
CA ILE A 88 24.76 6.73 -1.41
C ILE A 88 24.14 5.86 -0.30
N MET A 89 23.04 5.18 -0.63
CA MET A 89 22.37 4.25 0.29
C MET A 89 22.71 2.81 -0.09
N THR A 90 23.04 1.99 0.91
CA THR A 90 23.19 0.53 0.74
C THR A 90 21.99 -0.17 1.36
N VAL A 91 21.20 -0.82 0.52
CA VAL A 91 19.90 -1.37 0.88
C VAL A 91 19.91 -2.88 0.77
N PRO A 92 19.43 -3.62 1.80
CA PRO A 92 19.27 -5.05 1.70
C PRO A 92 18.13 -5.38 0.71
N CYS A 93 18.38 -6.34 -0.18
CA CYS A 93 17.46 -6.72 -1.25
C CYS A 93 17.39 -8.24 -1.35
N MET A 94 16.18 -8.79 -1.46
CA MET A 94 15.98 -10.19 -1.84
C MET A 94 16.36 -10.38 -3.31
N LYS A 95 17.32 -11.29 -3.58
CA LYS A 95 17.70 -11.69 -4.94
C LYS A 95 16.94 -12.94 -5.37
N THR A 96 16.73 -13.86 -4.44
CA THR A 96 15.87 -15.04 -4.54
C THR A 96 15.09 -15.18 -3.23
N PRO A 97 14.04 -16.02 -3.15
CA PRO A 97 13.31 -16.25 -1.91
C PRO A 97 14.19 -16.66 -0.72
N THR A 98 15.35 -17.23 -0.98
CA THR A 98 16.29 -17.74 0.05
C THR A 98 17.59 -16.92 0.18
N LYS A 99 17.80 -15.90 -0.67
CA LYS A 99 19.08 -15.17 -0.73
C LYS A 99 18.92 -13.66 -0.67
N ILE A 100 19.49 -13.07 0.37
CA ILE A 100 19.65 -11.63 0.52
C ILE A 100 20.95 -11.18 -0.15
N SER A 101 20.89 -10.02 -0.77
CA SER A 101 22.02 -9.29 -1.33
C SER A 101 21.97 -7.84 -0.86
N LYS A 102 23.02 -7.07 -1.14
CA LYS A 102 23.02 -5.61 -0.93
C LYS A 102 23.03 -4.92 -2.29
N SER A 103 22.28 -3.84 -2.42
CA SER A 103 22.30 -2.97 -3.58
C SER A 103 22.61 -1.55 -3.13
N THR A 104 23.46 -0.86 -3.89
CA THR A 104 23.93 0.48 -3.55
C THR A 104 23.59 1.43 -4.67
N PHE A 105 22.99 2.58 -4.34
CA PHE A 105 22.57 3.57 -5.33
C PHE A 105 22.46 4.96 -4.70
N PRO A 106 22.56 6.03 -5.51
CA PRO A 106 22.29 7.38 -5.05
C PRO A 106 20.80 7.53 -4.71
N VAL A 107 20.52 8.07 -3.54
CA VAL A 107 19.18 8.36 -3.02
C VAL A 107 19.18 9.79 -2.54
N GLN A 108 18.20 10.57 -2.99
CA GLN A 108 18.02 11.95 -2.52
C GLN A 108 17.55 12.00 -1.08
N ARG A 109 17.72 13.15 -0.43
CA ARG A 109 17.20 13.38 0.92
C ARG A 109 15.69 13.17 0.96
N GLY A 110 15.19 12.56 2.03
CA GLY A 110 13.75 12.37 2.20
C GLY A 110 13.37 11.41 3.32
N MET A 111 12.07 11.38 3.64
CA MET A 111 11.47 10.51 4.64
C MET A 111 11.42 9.06 4.14
N LEU A 112 12.06 8.16 4.87
CA LEU A 112 11.97 6.72 4.70
C LEU A 112 10.71 6.17 5.37
N ILE A 113 10.00 5.36 4.60
CA ILE A 113 8.74 4.74 4.99
C ILE A 113 8.92 3.21 4.89
N PRO A 114 9.00 2.50 6.03
CA PRO A 114 9.10 1.05 6.03
C PRO A 114 7.86 0.40 5.43
N ALA A 115 8.06 -0.47 4.44
CA ALA A 115 7.01 -1.34 3.90
C ALA A 115 7.10 -2.71 4.60
N ARG A 116 5.99 -3.17 5.16
CA ARG A 116 5.91 -4.43 5.92
C ARG A 116 5.11 -5.48 5.19
N ASN A 117 5.45 -6.75 5.38
CA ASN A 117 4.64 -7.88 4.94
C ASN A 117 3.51 -8.16 5.93
N SER A 118 2.68 -9.16 5.64
CA SER A 118 1.59 -9.60 6.53
C SER A 118 2.04 -10.14 7.89
N GLU A 119 3.32 -10.54 8.02
CA GLU A 119 3.93 -10.94 9.29
C GLU A 119 4.49 -9.73 10.06
N GLY A 120 4.29 -8.49 9.58
CA GLY A 120 4.84 -7.28 10.17
C GLY A 120 6.34 -7.05 9.89
N PHE A 121 7.00 -7.95 9.16
CA PHE A 121 8.42 -7.82 8.81
C PHE A 121 8.63 -6.76 7.73
N ILE A 122 9.62 -5.90 7.95
CA ILE A 122 10.06 -4.90 6.96
C ILE A 122 10.61 -5.64 5.73
N SER A 123 9.89 -5.53 4.62
CA SER A 123 10.24 -6.16 3.34
C SER A 123 10.84 -5.17 2.34
N GLY A 124 10.76 -3.87 2.61
CA GLY A 124 11.30 -2.84 1.74
C GLY A 124 11.22 -1.45 2.35
N LEU A 125 11.77 -0.47 1.63
CA LEU A 125 11.68 0.95 1.97
C LEU A 125 11.10 1.73 0.79
N GLN A 126 10.18 2.62 1.10
CA GLN A 126 9.82 3.73 0.25
C GLN A 126 10.52 4.99 0.77
N ILE A 127 10.72 5.96 -0.12
CA ILE A 127 11.20 7.29 0.23
C ILE A 127 10.23 8.33 -0.32
N LYS A 128 9.86 9.30 0.52
CA LYS A 128 9.23 10.56 0.13
C LYS A 128 10.33 11.63 0.06
N PRO A 129 10.72 12.07 -1.14
CA PRO A 129 11.75 13.10 -1.28
C PRO A 129 11.35 14.41 -0.62
N HIS A 130 12.32 15.14 -0.07
CA HIS A 130 12.12 16.54 0.30
C HIS A 130 12.05 17.40 -0.97
N THR A 131 11.11 18.33 -1.01
CA THR A 131 10.85 19.26 -2.13
C THR A 131 12.07 20.08 -2.50
N ASP A 132 12.89 20.39 -1.52
CA ASP A 132 14.06 21.26 -1.61
C ASP A 132 15.23 20.57 -2.35
N ALA A 133 15.07 19.28 -2.69
CA ALA A 133 15.97 18.64 -3.62
C ALA A 133 15.83 19.33 -5.00
N PRO A 134 16.94 19.60 -5.71
CA PRO A 134 16.98 20.53 -6.86
C PRO A 134 16.14 20.13 -8.10
N ASN A 135 15.28 19.11 -8.02
CA ASN A 135 14.44 18.59 -9.11
C ASN A 135 13.03 18.12 -8.68
N THR A 136 12.51 18.58 -7.53
CA THR A 136 11.20 18.15 -7.01
C THR A 136 10.23 19.32 -6.94
N GLU A 137 9.64 19.69 -8.07
CA GLU A 137 8.36 20.37 -8.03
C GLU A 137 7.29 19.38 -7.54
N ASP A 138 6.49 19.81 -6.56
CA ASP A 138 5.33 19.08 -6.03
C ASP A 138 4.26 18.93 -7.13
N SER A 139 4.44 17.96 -8.01
CA SER A 139 3.44 17.62 -9.01
C SER A 139 2.67 16.39 -8.55
N ASP A 140 1.72 16.58 -7.64
CA ASP A 140 0.64 15.62 -7.41
C ASP A 140 -0.42 15.64 -8.52
N GLY A 141 -0.38 16.61 -9.45
CA GLY A 141 -1.33 16.77 -10.55
C GLY A 141 -0.73 16.58 -11.95
N GLU A 142 -1.57 16.19 -12.89
CA GLU A 142 -1.29 15.72 -14.25
C GLU A 142 -0.35 16.56 -15.14
N SER A 143 0.18 15.87 -16.14
CA SER A 143 0.88 16.40 -17.30
C SER A 143 -0.03 17.32 -18.12
N VAL A 144 0.05 18.63 -17.90
CA VAL A 144 -0.43 19.58 -18.91
C VAL A 144 0.59 19.54 -20.06
N CYS A 145 0.23 18.85 -21.14
CA CYS A 145 0.98 18.93 -22.39
C CYS A 145 0.83 20.35 -22.97
N SER A 146 1.64 21.29 -22.52
CA SER A 146 1.85 22.55 -23.23
C SER A 146 2.54 22.22 -24.56
N GLN A 147 1.78 22.25 -25.65
CA GLN A 147 2.20 21.93 -27.02
C GLN A 147 3.19 22.94 -27.65
N THR A 148 3.97 23.63 -26.83
CA THR A 148 4.91 24.66 -27.30
C THR A 148 6.34 24.27 -26.91
N GLY A 149 6.94 23.34 -27.65
CA GLY A 149 8.41 23.19 -27.85
C GLY A 149 9.36 23.29 -26.65
N SER A 150 8.86 23.15 -25.42
CA SER A 150 9.57 23.44 -24.17
C SER A 150 9.96 22.13 -23.49
N GLU A 151 11.17 22.11 -22.93
CA GLU A 151 11.77 20.98 -22.24
C GLU A 151 10.75 20.23 -21.39
N THR A 152 10.60 18.93 -21.65
CA THR A 152 9.75 18.07 -20.84
C THR A 152 10.35 17.93 -19.45
N VAL A 153 9.90 18.77 -18.52
CA VAL A 153 10.24 18.68 -17.10
C VAL A 153 9.83 17.28 -16.62
N LYS A 154 10.84 16.45 -16.32
CA LYS A 154 10.63 15.06 -15.94
C LYS A 154 10.08 15.03 -14.51
N LYS A 155 8.75 14.91 -14.39
CA LYS A 155 8.06 14.82 -13.09
C LYS A 155 8.63 13.67 -12.24
N THR A 156 9.15 14.02 -11.07
CA THR A 156 9.61 13.05 -10.07
C THR A 156 8.39 12.57 -9.27
N PRO A 157 8.18 11.25 -9.11
CA PRO A 157 7.05 10.76 -8.33
C PRO A 157 7.20 11.12 -6.85
N LYS A 158 6.10 11.54 -6.21
CA LYS A 158 6.02 11.91 -4.77
C LYS A 158 6.61 10.88 -3.81
N TYR A 159 6.49 9.60 -4.16
CA TYR A 159 7.15 8.52 -3.43
C TYR A 159 7.92 7.66 -4.42
N MET A 160 8.99 7.03 -3.95
CA MET A 160 9.78 6.08 -4.72
C MET A 160 10.08 4.84 -3.89
N TRP A 161 10.14 3.68 -4.54
CA TRP A 161 10.78 2.53 -3.92
C TRP A 161 12.27 2.78 -3.92
N VAL A 162 12.89 2.59 -2.76
CA VAL A 162 14.32 2.76 -2.61
C VAL A 162 15.04 1.68 -3.44
N SER A 163 14.60 0.42 -3.40
CA SER A 163 15.19 -0.66 -4.20
C SER A 163 14.57 -0.79 -5.61
N ARG A 164 15.40 -1.02 -6.63
CA ARG A 164 14.95 -1.26 -8.02
C ARG A 164 14.10 -2.53 -8.17
N ASN A 165 14.35 -3.54 -7.34
CA ASN A 165 13.64 -4.81 -7.40
C ASN A 165 12.27 -4.80 -6.68
N ARG A 166 11.79 -3.63 -6.23
CA ARG A 166 10.45 -3.44 -5.61
C ARG A 166 10.14 -4.54 -4.60
N SER A 167 10.96 -4.62 -3.56
CA SER A 167 10.91 -5.70 -2.58
C SER A 167 9.52 -5.76 -1.92
N MET A 168 8.78 -6.78 -2.35
CA MET A 168 7.34 -7.01 -2.24
C MET A 168 6.40 -5.90 -2.75
N LYS A 169 5.33 -6.33 -3.41
CA LYS A 169 4.37 -5.45 -4.08
C LYS A 169 3.23 -4.94 -3.20
N LEU A 170 3.05 -5.48 -1.99
CA LEU A 170 1.95 -5.14 -1.08
C LEU A 170 2.44 -4.90 0.35
N PRO A 171 2.60 -3.64 0.77
CA PRO A 171 2.70 -3.32 2.19
C PRO A 171 1.38 -3.64 2.91
N VAL A 172 1.48 -4.37 4.01
CA VAL A 172 0.39 -4.63 4.97
C VAL A 172 0.67 -3.81 6.23
N GLY A 173 -0.35 -3.14 6.77
CA GLY A 173 -0.28 -2.51 8.09
C GLY A 173 -0.09 -3.54 9.20
N ASP A 174 0.34 -3.12 10.40
CA ASP A 174 0.58 -4.03 11.52
C ASP A 174 -0.73 -4.69 11.97
N PRO A 175 -0.87 -6.03 11.86
CA PRO A 175 -2.10 -6.74 12.21
C PRO A 175 -2.32 -6.88 13.72
N GLU A 176 -1.29 -6.73 14.57
CA GLU A 176 -1.39 -7.01 16.01
C GLU A 176 -2.12 -5.91 16.80
N GLN A 177 -2.37 -4.74 16.20
CA GLN A 177 -2.98 -3.59 16.88
C GLN A 177 -4.47 -3.36 16.55
N CYS A 178 -5.12 -4.27 15.83
CA CYS A 178 -6.49 -4.07 15.36
C CYS A 178 -7.53 -4.91 16.12
N GLY A 179 -8.70 -4.32 16.38
CA GLY A 179 -9.81 -4.93 17.13
C GLY A 179 -10.48 -6.12 16.43
N GLU A 180 -11.43 -6.76 17.11
CA GLU A 180 -11.99 -8.07 16.75
C GLU A 180 -12.85 -8.11 15.47
N ASP A 181 -13.22 -6.97 14.88
CA ASP A 181 -14.07 -6.92 13.68
C ASP A 181 -13.25 -6.74 12.38
N PRO A 182 -13.26 -7.72 11.46
CA PRO A 182 -12.45 -7.75 10.25
C PRO A 182 -12.96 -6.77 9.17
N LEU A 183 -12.87 -5.46 9.41
CA LEU A 183 -13.12 -4.43 8.40
C LEU A 183 -11.79 -3.94 7.82
N PHE A 184 -11.53 -4.26 6.57
CA PHE A 184 -10.24 -4.01 5.93
C PHE A 184 -10.32 -2.89 4.94
N VAL A 185 -9.40 -1.93 5.03
CA VAL A 185 -9.31 -0.85 4.06
C VAL A 185 -8.27 -1.19 3.01
N CYS A 186 -8.74 -1.38 1.77
CA CYS A 186 -7.90 -1.61 0.61
C CYS A 186 -7.70 -0.28 -0.12
N ARG A 187 -6.49 0.27 -0.08
CA ARG A 187 -6.18 1.61 -0.58
C ARG A 187 -5.34 1.60 -1.85
N ALA A 188 -5.57 2.58 -2.72
CA ALA A 188 -4.87 2.73 -3.99
C ALA A 188 -3.56 3.54 -3.93
N ASN A 189 -3.18 4.04 -2.76
CA ASN A 189 -2.00 4.88 -2.57
C ASN A 189 -0.93 4.27 -1.63
N ARG A 190 0.25 4.89 -1.63
CA ARG A 190 1.47 4.41 -0.98
C ARG A 190 1.53 4.78 0.51
N CYS A 191 1.70 3.76 1.34
CA CYS A 191 2.26 3.61 2.71
C CYS A 191 2.30 4.78 3.72
N SER A 192 2.48 6.05 3.34
CA SER A 192 2.48 7.18 4.30
C SER A 192 1.09 7.57 4.81
N SER A 193 0.04 7.11 4.12
CA SER A 193 -1.33 7.52 4.37
C SER A 193 -2.15 6.51 5.19
N ASN A 194 -1.46 5.52 5.79
CA ASN A 194 -2.05 4.57 6.73
C ASN A 194 -2.32 5.19 8.12
N SER A 195 -1.79 6.39 8.39
CA SER A 195 -1.89 7.08 9.69
C SER A 195 -3.33 7.31 10.14
N ALA A 196 -4.16 7.85 9.26
CA ALA A 196 -5.55 8.18 9.57
C ALA A 196 -6.39 6.92 9.86
N PHE A 197 -6.04 5.76 9.30
CA PHE A 197 -6.81 4.52 9.44
C PHE A 197 -6.42 3.68 10.65
N LEU A 198 -5.16 3.76 11.08
CA LEU A 198 -4.69 3.04 12.27
C LEU A 198 -5.38 3.55 13.55
N ARG A 199 -5.75 4.84 13.58
CA ARG A 199 -6.63 5.41 14.64
C ARG A 199 -7.98 4.69 14.74
N TRP A 200 -8.46 4.11 13.64
CA TRP A 200 -9.79 3.51 13.55
C TRP A 200 -9.76 1.99 13.74
N ALA A 201 -8.62 1.46 14.20
CA ALA A 201 -8.38 0.02 14.34
C ALA A 201 -8.65 -0.76 13.04
N PHE A 202 -8.49 -0.10 11.89
CA PHE A 202 -8.58 -0.76 10.59
C PHE A 202 -7.25 -1.36 10.21
N ASN A 203 -7.30 -2.62 9.81
CA ASN A 203 -6.22 -3.24 9.07
C ASN A 203 -6.21 -2.68 7.64
N VAL A 204 -5.07 -2.11 7.23
CA VAL A 204 -4.92 -1.48 5.92
C VAL A 204 -3.98 -2.27 5.03
N ILE A 205 -4.42 -2.54 3.81
CA ILE A 205 -3.54 -3.03 2.74
C ILE A 205 -3.42 -1.93 1.69
N GLY A 206 -2.20 -1.45 1.47
CA GLY A 206 -1.91 -0.43 0.46
C GLY A 206 -1.31 -1.04 -0.79
N ALA A 207 -1.68 -0.54 -1.97
CA ALA A 207 -0.96 -0.82 -3.21
C ALA A 207 -0.84 0.44 -4.05
N SER A 208 0.36 0.74 -4.54
CA SER A 208 0.57 1.89 -5.42
C SER A 208 -0.30 1.81 -6.67
N GLY A 209 -1.10 2.85 -6.93
CA GLY A 209 -1.99 2.95 -8.08
C GLY A 209 -3.09 1.90 -8.12
N GLY A 210 -3.51 1.40 -6.95
CA GLY A 210 -4.56 0.37 -6.84
C GLY A 210 -4.18 -0.99 -7.42
N GLN A 211 -2.88 -1.30 -7.52
CA GLN A 211 -2.38 -2.49 -8.22
C GLN A 211 -2.41 -3.78 -7.37
N HIS A 212 -3.41 -3.92 -6.49
CA HIS A 212 -3.60 -5.10 -5.63
C HIS A 212 -3.66 -6.40 -6.44
N TRP A 213 -4.34 -6.38 -7.58
CA TRP A 213 -4.44 -7.52 -8.48
C TRP A 213 -3.11 -8.03 -9.06
N LYS A 214 -2.01 -7.25 -9.02
CA LYS A 214 -0.70 -7.67 -9.53
C LYS A 214 0.10 -8.53 -8.54
N SER A 215 -0.47 -8.76 -7.36
CA SER A 215 0.15 -9.38 -6.20
C SER A 215 -0.86 -10.30 -5.52
N LYS A 216 -1.51 -11.14 -6.34
CA LYS A 216 -2.65 -11.97 -5.91
C LYS A 216 -2.29 -12.91 -4.78
N GLU A 217 -1.10 -13.49 -4.84
CA GLU A 217 -0.60 -14.44 -3.84
C GLU A 217 -0.39 -13.73 -2.50
N GLU A 218 0.30 -12.59 -2.50
CA GLU A 218 0.53 -11.82 -1.28
C GLU A 218 -0.77 -11.27 -0.70
N LEU A 219 -1.69 -10.79 -1.55
CA LEU A 219 -3.00 -10.32 -1.12
C LEU A 219 -3.81 -11.46 -0.51
N THR A 220 -3.85 -12.63 -1.15
CA THR A 220 -4.57 -13.80 -0.64
C THR A 220 -4.03 -14.22 0.71
N TRP A 221 -2.71 -14.26 0.83
CA TRP A 221 -2.06 -14.68 2.07
C TRP A 221 -2.29 -13.67 3.20
N ALA A 222 -2.16 -12.37 2.93
CA ALA A 222 -2.50 -11.31 3.89
C ALA A 222 -3.96 -11.43 4.34
N LEU A 223 -4.90 -11.56 3.39
CA LEU A 223 -6.32 -11.67 3.71
C LEU A 223 -6.66 -12.96 4.49
N ALA A 224 -5.98 -14.06 4.19
CA ALA A 224 -6.17 -15.32 4.90
C ALA A 224 -5.65 -15.25 6.35
N GLN A 225 -4.47 -14.68 6.57
CA GLN A 225 -3.92 -14.50 7.91
C GLN A 225 -4.82 -13.63 8.79
N MET A 226 -5.37 -12.57 8.20
CA MET A 226 -6.26 -11.65 8.90
C MET A 226 -7.72 -12.13 8.92
N LYS A 227 -8.00 -13.34 8.42
CA LYS A 227 -9.33 -13.99 8.40
C LYS A 227 -10.43 -13.10 7.80
N VAL A 228 -10.10 -12.42 6.71
CA VAL A 228 -10.96 -11.40 6.11
C VAL A 228 -12.14 -12.03 5.36
N ASN A 229 -13.35 -11.57 5.67
CA ASN A 229 -14.56 -11.91 4.92
C ASN A 229 -15.22 -10.69 4.25
N LYS A 230 -14.80 -9.47 4.62
CA LYS A 230 -15.33 -8.20 4.13
C LYS A 230 -14.21 -7.17 3.96
N ILE A 231 -14.24 -6.44 2.85
CA ILE A 231 -13.32 -5.36 2.53
C ILE A 231 -14.12 -4.08 2.26
N ILE A 232 -13.63 -2.96 2.78
CA ILE A 232 -13.96 -1.62 2.33
C ILE A 232 -12.84 -1.15 1.41
N PHE A 233 -13.17 -0.88 0.17
CA PHE A 233 -12.27 -0.25 -0.77
C PHE A 233 -12.40 1.25 -0.66
N VAL A 234 -11.27 1.95 -0.48
CA VAL A 234 -11.21 3.41 -0.38
C VAL A 234 -10.48 3.94 -1.61
N PRO A 235 -11.21 4.41 -2.64
CA PRO A 235 -10.62 5.03 -3.82
C PRO A 235 -10.09 6.42 -3.49
N ASP A 236 -9.00 6.80 -4.16
CA ASP A 236 -8.41 8.15 -4.04
C ASP A 236 -9.25 9.18 -4.81
N ALA A 237 -9.08 10.47 -4.49
CA ALA A 237 -9.67 11.56 -5.26
C ALA A 237 -9.18 11.53 -6.72
N GLY A 238 -10.06 11.88 -7.66
CA GLY A 238 -9.73 11.82 -9.09
C GLY A 238 -9.67 10.41 -9.70
N ALA A 239 -9.79 9.34 -8.90
CA ALA A 239 -9.62 7.97 -9.40
C ALA A 239 -10.61 7.62 -10.53
N VAL A 240 -11.86 8.08 -10.42
CA VAL A 240 -12.93 7.83 -11.41
C VAL A 240 -12.65 8.45 -12.78
N GLN A 241 -11.82 9.49 -12.85
CA GLN A 241 -11.41 10.10 -14.11
C GLN A 241 -10.27 9.31 -14.77
N ASN A 242 -9.44 8.61 -13.99
CA ASN A 242 -8.28 7.88 -14.48
C ASN A 242 -8.61 6.44 -14.91
N HIS A 243 -8.71 6.21 -16.23
CA HIS A 243 -9.07 4.89 -16.79
C HIS A 243 -8.14 3.75 -16.34
N ASN A 244 -6.85 4.01 -16.14
CA ASN A 244 -5.89 2.99 -15.71
C ASN A 244 -6.11 2.58 -14.25
N VAL A 245 -6.43 3.56 -13.40
CA VAL A 245 -6.74 3.33 -11.98
C VAL A 245 -8.03 2.53 -11.86
N ILE A 246 -9.10 2.97 -12.54
CA ILE A 246 -10.39 2.27 -12.53
C ILE A 246 -10.26 0.84 -13.06
N LEU A 247 -9.51 0.62 -14.14
CA LEU A 247 -9.26 -0.72 -14.64
C LEU A 247 -8.56 -1.61 -13.59
N ASN A 248 -7.61 -1.06 -12.83
CA ASN A 248 -6.96 -1.80 -11.73
C ASN A 248 -7.93 -2.09 -10.58
N TYR A 249 -8.87 -1.19 -10.29
CA TYR A 249 -9.91 -1.41 -9.28
C TYR A 249 -10.81 -2.57 -9.70
N PHE A 250 -11.33 -2.58 -10.93
CA PHE A 250 -12.18 -3.69 -11.41
C PHE A 250 -11.45 -5.03 -11.45
N ARG A 251 -10.15 -5.05 -11.82
CA ARG A 251 -9.34 -6.28 -11.71
C ARG A 251 -9.20 -6.76 -10.27
N THR A 252 -9.05 -5.82 -9.33
CA THR A 252 -8.98 -6.13 -7.90
C THR A 252 -10.33 -6.64 -7.41
N PHE A 253 -11.43 -6.03 -7.81
CA PHE A 253 -12.78 -6.47 -7.46
C PHE A 253 -13.08 -7.86 -8.03
N ASP A 254 -12.81 -8.13 -9.30
CA ASP A 254 -12.97 -9.47 -9.90
C ASP A 254 -12.20 -10.52 -9.10
N PHE A 255 -10.96 -10.22 -8.74
CA PHE A 255 -10.18 -11.14 -7.92
C PHE A 255 -10.80 -11.37 -6.52
N LEU A 256 -11.15 -10.30 -5.81
CA LEU A 256 -11.72 -10.40 -4.46
C LEU A 256 -13.10 -11.07 -4.45
N THR A 257 -14.02 -10.65 -5.33
CA THR A 257 -15.41 -11.13 -5.33
C THR A 257 -15.56 -12.44 -6.07
N ASN A 258 -14.88 -12.63 -7.20
CA ASN A 258 -15.12 -13.77 -8.09
C ASN A 258 -14.20 -14.94 -7.78
N VAL A 259 -12.94 -14.68 -7.40
CA VAL A 259 -11.97 -15.74 -7.04
C VAL A 259 -11.98 -16.04 -5.55
N LEU A 260 -11.85 -15.03 -4.70
CA LEU A 260 -11.77 -15.22 -3.24
C LEU A 260 -13.13 -15.23 -2.53
N SER A 261 -14.21 -14.87 -3.23
CA SER A 261 -15.57 -14.79 -2.67
C SER A 261 -15.70 -13.87 -1.44
N ILE A 262 -14.89 -12.81 -1.40
CA ILE A 262 -14.92 -11.78 -0.35
C ILE A 262 -15.94 -10.71 -0.70
N LYS A 263 -16.68 -10.23 0.31
CA LYS A 263 -17.61 -9.11 0.16
C LYS A 263 -16.84 -7.80 0.06
N VAL A 264 -17.06 -7.02 -1.00
CA VAL A 264 -16.40 -5.73 -1.20
C VAL A 264 -17.44 -4.61 -1.18
N HIS A 265 -17.20 -3.63 -0.31
CA HIS A 265 -17.89 -2.34 -0.30
C HIS A 265 -16.93 -1.26 -0.79
N VAL A 266 -17.46 -0.16 -1.34
CA VAL A 266 -16.66 1.00 -1.70
C VAL A 266 -17.08 2.16 -0.81
N ALA A 267 -16.14 2.75 -0.07
CA ALA A 267 -16.39 3.97 0.67
C ALA A 267 -16.19 5.17 -0.27
N TRP A 268 -17.22 5.98 -0.46
CA TRP A 268 -17.19 7.14 -1.36
C TRP A 268 -17.69 8.39 -0.64
N TRP A 269 -16.99 9.49 -0.84
CA TRP A 269 -17.28 10.81 -0.25
C TRP A 269 -17.68 11.86 -1.28
N GLY A 270 -17.79 11.48 -2.56
CA GLY A 270 -18.07 12.44 -3.63
C GLY A 270 -16.84 12.96 -4.35
N GLN A 271 -15.66 12.33 -4.15
CA GLN A 271 -14.38 12.84 -4.63
C GLN A 271 -14.13 12.56 -6.13
N TYR A 272 -14.49 13.48 -7.01
CA TYR A 272 -14.35 13.35 -8.47
C TYR A 272 -13.02 13.86 -9.00
N ASP A 273 -12.49 14.94 -8.44
CA ASP A 273 -11.29 15.62 -8.92
C ASP A 273 -10.22 15.63 -7.81
N LYS A 274 -8.97 15.41 -8.18
CA LYS A 274 -7.85 15.50 -7.26
C LYS A 274 -7.52 16.95 -6.84
N HIS A 275 -7.97 17.95 -7.60
CA HIS A 275 -7.71 19.36 -7.32
C HIS A 275 -8.59 19.92 -6.21
N ASP A 276 -9.87 19.60 -6.24
CA ASP A 276 -10.88 20.20 -5.37
C ASP A 276 -11.30 19.26 -4.22
N ASP A 277 -11.07 17.95 -4.36
CA ASP A 277 -11.51 16.96 -3.39
C ASP A 277 -10.37 16.41 -2.53
N LEU A 278 -10.74 16.04 -1.31
CA LEU A 278 -9.86 15.45 -0.32
C LEU A 278 -9.64 13.95 -0.61
N ASP A 279 -8.44 13.47 -0.30
CA ASP A 279 -8.18 12.04 -0.30
C ASP A 279 -8.86 11.37 0.92
N GLY A 280 -9.00 10.04 0.87
CA GLY A 280 -9.70 9.29 1.91
C GLY A 280 -9.10 9.41 3.32
N ASP A 281 -7.80 9.65 3.47
CA ASP A 281 -7.18 9.95 4.78
C ASP A 281 -7.57 11.31 5.32
N ASP A 282 -7.62 12.32 4.45
CA ASP A 282 -8.01 13.67 4.84
C ASP A 282 -9.48 13.70 5.31
N HIS A 283 -10.35 12.93 4.64
CA HIS A 283 -11.72 12.73 5.09
C HIS A 283 -11.82 12.06 6.47
N LEU A 284 -10.93 11.11 6.78
CA LEU A 284 -10.96 10.38 8.06
C LEU A 284 -10.34 11.14 9.23
N ASN A 285 -9.49 12.13 8.95
CA ASN A 285 -8.92 12.97 10.00
C ASN A 285 -9.97 13.87 10.68
N GLY A 286 -11.08 14.19 10.00
CA GLY A 286 -12.19 15.00 10.53
C GLY A 286 -13.52 14.27 10.72
N ALA A 287 -13.67 13.04 10.20
CA ALA A 287 -14.94 12.32 10.24
C ALA A 287 -15.23 11.64 11.58
N VAL A 288 -16.52 11.52 11.91
CA VAL A 288 -17.00 10.63 12.98
C VAL A 288 -17.01 9.19 12.47
N PRO A 289 -16.71 8.18 13.31
CA PRO A 289 -16.82 6.79 12.91
C PRO A 289 -18.10 6.38 12.20
N GLY A 290 -17.96 5.94 10.94
CA GLY A 290 -19.07 5.50 10.08
C GLY A 290 -19.62 6.52 9.08
N GLN A 291 -19.07 7.74 9.00
CA GLN A 291 -19.51 8.77 8.03
C GLN A 291 -18.89 8.58 6.63
N PHE A 292 -19.18 7.48 5.96
CA PHE A 292 -18.94 7.35 4.52
C PHE A 292 -20.12 6.69 3.86
N THR A 293 -20.40 7.10 2.62
CA THR A 293 -21.43 6.42 1.83
C THR A 293 -20.83 5.11 1.32
N SER A 294 -21.32 4.00 1.87
CA SER A 294 -20.99 2.68 1.36
C SER A 294 -21.75 2.48 0.06
N ILE A 295 -21.05 2.66 -1.07
CA ILE A 295 -21.61 2.41 -2.38
C ILE A 295 -21.25 1.00 -2.86
N CYS A 296 -22.13 0.47 -3.69
CA CYS A 296 -21.89 -0.80 -4.38
C CYS A 296 -20.88 -0.61 -5.51
N ILE A 297 -20.14 -1.67 -5.91
CA ILE A 297 -19.20 -1.56 -7.05
C ILE A 297 -19.91 -1.13 -8.35
N SER A 298 -21.16 -1.58 -8.57
CA SER A 298 -21.92 -1.11 -9.74
C SER A 298 -22.21 0.39 -9.67
N CYS A 299 -22.44 0.91 -8.47
CA CYS A 299 -22.68 2.32 -8.22
C CYS A 299 -21.40 3.13 -8.54
N LEU A 300 -20.21 2.60 -8.22
CA LEU A 300 -18.94 3.24 -8.58
C LEU A 300 -18.75 3.32 -10.11
N TRP A 301 -19.14 2.28 -10.86
CA TRP A 301 -19.10 2.33 -12.34
C TRP A 301 -19.96 3.46 -12.89
N ASP A 302 -21.13 3.68 -12.30
CA ASP A 302 -22.05 4.74 -12.69
C ASP A 302 -21.46 6.15 -12.47
N LEU A 303 -20.41 6.29 -11.65
CA LEU A 303 -19.69 7.56 -11.43
C LEU A 303 -18.55 7.79 -12.44
N VAL A 304 -18.11 6.76 -13.17
CA VAL A 304 -17.00 6.89 -14.15
C VAL A 304 -17.47 7.74 -15.34
N PRO A 305 -16.78 8.81 -15.77
CA PRO A 305 -17.20 9.63 -16.90
C PRO A 305 -17.30 8.85 -18.22
N CYS A 306 -18.21 9.23 -19.12
CA CYS A 306 -18.38 8.55 -20.41
C CYS A 306 -17.09 8.47 -21.21
N SER A 307 -16.31 9.55 -21.28
CA SER A 307 -15.00 9.57 -21.95
C SER A 307 -14.04 8.50 -21.40
N THR A 308 -14.03 8.29 -20.09
CA THR A 308 -13.26 7.25 -19.42
C THR A 308 -13.81 5.86 -19.72
N ARG A 309 -15.15 5.69 -19.75
CA ARG A 309 -15.79 4.42 -20.14
C ARG A 309 -15.51 4.06 -21.59
N ASP A 310 -15.52 5.01 -22.52
CA ASP A 310 -15.26 4.80 -23.95
C ASP A 310 -13.89 4.16 -24.20
N LEU A 311 -12.89 4.48 -23.36
CA LEU A 311 -11.56 3.85 -23.39
C LEU A 311 -11.57 2.36 -23.01
N PHE A 312 -12.63 1.87 -22.37
CA PHE A 312 -12.86 0.45 -22.16
C PHE A 312 -13.43 -0.23 -23.42
N PHE A 313 -14.06 0.51 -24.34
CA PHE A 313 -14.74 -0.06 -25.51
C PHE A 313 -13.93 0.01 -26.81
N GLY A 314 -12.82 0.75 -26.85
CA GLY A 314 -11.98 0.89 -28.04
C GLY A 314 -11.13 -0.35 -28.40
N GLY A 315 -11.67 -1.26 -29.22
CA GLY A 315 -10.92 -2.32 -29.93
C GLY A 315 -10.94 -3.73 -29.28
N ARG A 316 -10.15 -4.69 -29.80
CA ARG A 316 -10.13 -6.09 -29.29
C ARG A 316 -9.82 -6.19 -27.79
N ARG A 317 -8.91 -5.35 -27.28
CA ARG A 317 -8.60 -5.27 -25.84
C ARG A 317 -9.76 -4.69 -25.03
N GLY A 318 -10.71 -4.00 -25.68
CA GLY A 318 -11.89 -3.48 -25.02
C GLY A 318 -12.90 -4.56 -24.68
N LEU A 319 -13.04 -5.59 -25.53
CA LEU A 319 -13.91 -6.74 -25.26
C LEU A 319 -13.48 -7.49 -23.99
N GLU A 320 -12.19 -7.77 -23.81
CA GLU A 320 -11.68 -8.42 -22.59
C GLU A 320 -11.95 -7.58 -21.33
N LYS A 321 -11.87 -6.25 -21.44
CA LYS A 321 -12.19 -5.33 -20.33
C LYS A 321 -13.68 -5.30 -20.03
N LEU A 322 -14.52 -5.38 -21.07
CA LEU A 322 -15.96 -5.43 -20.94
C LEU A 322 -16.41 -6.74 -20.29
N ASP A 323 -15.83 -7.87 -20.69
CA ASP A 323 -16.10 -9.16 -20.06
C ASP A 323 -15.73 -9.15 -18.58
N LEU A 324 -14.57 -8.58 -18.24
CA LEU A 324 -14.17 -8.37 -16.85
C LEU A 324 -15.21 -7.55 -16.08
N LEU A 325 -15.64 -6.42 -16.64
CA LEU A 325 -16.63 -5.55 -16.02
C LEU A 325 -17.95 -6.29 -15.81
N ASN A 326 -18.47 -6.95 -16.84
CA ASN A 326 -19.73 -7.70 -16.78
C ASN A 326 -19.66 -8.81 -15.72
N ARG A 327 -18.56 -9.56 -15.62
CA ARG A 327 -18.39 -10.58 -14.57
C ARG A 327 -18.48 -9.98 -13.16
N VAL A 328 -17.84 -8.83 -12.94
CA VAL A 328 -17.89 -8.13 -11.65
C VAL A 328 -19.32 -7.65 -11.37
N LEU A 329 -19.94 -6.98 -12.34
CA LEU A 329 -21.27 -6.42 -12.19
C LEU A 329 -22.35 -7.49 -12.01
N ASP A 330 -22.28 -8.63 -12.70
CA ASP A 330 -23.28 -9.70 -12.63
C ASP A 330 -23.30 -10.38 -11.26
N LYS A 331 -22.11 -10.71 -10.70
CA LYS A 331 -22.03 -11.38 -9.40
C LYS A 331 -22.55 -10.48 -8.27
N ILE A 332 -22.36 -9.17 -8.42
CA ILE A 332 -22.81 -8.17 -7.45
C ILE A 332 -24.30 -7.82 -7.67
N GLY A 333 -24.72 -7.76 -8.93
CA GLY A 333 -26.07 -7.43 -9.38
C GLY A 333 -27.13 -8.47 -9.00
N ARG A 334 -26.75 -9.75 -8.84
CA ARG A 334 -27.65 -10.79 -8.33
C ARG A 334 -28.11 -10.58 -6.88
N ASN A 335 -27.55 -9.63 -6.14
CA ASN A 335 -28.01 -9.19 -4.81
C ASN A 335 -28.94 -7.96 -4.85
N ARG A 336 -29.41 -7.50 -6.03
CA ARG A 336 -30.19 -6.26 -6.21
C ARG A 336 -31.65 -6.26 -5.72
N THR A 337 -32.14 -7.27 -5.00
CA THR A 337 -33.53 -7.26 -4.52
C THR A 337 -33.80 -6.30 -3.35
N GLY A 338 -32.84 -5.45 -2.93
CA GLY A 338 -33.05 -4.55 -1.78
C GLY A 338 -32.40 -3.16 -1.83
N CYS A 339 -31.81 -2.71 -2.94
CA CYS A 339 -31.22 -1.36 -2.99
C CYS A 339 -32.25 -0.36 -3.55
N SER A 340 -33.06 0.21 -2.67
CA SER A 340 -33.88 1.39 -2.97
C SER A 340 -32.96 2.56 -3.32
N ARG A 341 -33.25 3.22 -4.44
CA ARG A 341 -32.56 4.41 -4.96
C ARG A 341 -32.18 5.37 -3.83
N CYS A 342 -30.88 5.67 -3.70
CA CYS A 342 -30.37 6.82 -2.97
C CYS A 342 -30.51 8.08 -3.83
#